data_AF-A0A821RIW0-F1
#
_entry.id   AF-A0A821RIW0-F1
#
_cell.length_a   1.000
_cell.length_b   1.000
_cell.length_c   1.000
_cell.angle_alpha   90.00
_cell.angle_beta   90.00
_cell.angle_gamma   90.00
#
_symmetry.space_group_name_H-M   'P 1'
#
loop_
_entity.id
_entity.type
_entity.pdbx_description
1 polymer ?
#
loop_
_entity_poly.entity_id
_entity_poly.type
_entity_poly.pdbx_seq_one_letter_code
_entity_poly.pdbx_strand_id
1 'polypeptide(L)'
;KWTQISSLRILKIGLIDFHVYKAILSACPNLYYLQLKMFQSYLKLSHIQTHSNLKKLEIYSEISDWHYNDQLIDIFLGCVSNLEQLSIYRSISISKLVDLIPDYDWLASIIAIRLPLLRYFILCLHLEYHLEFIEFISTETRRQLRKFFLNAHKNRYQSRFIIK
;
A
#
# COMPACT_ATOMS: atom_id res chain seq x y z
N LYS A 1 7.80 25.85 -7.37
CA LYS A 1 6.35 25.53 -7.36
C LYS A 1 6.03 24.82 -8.68
N TRP A 2 5.34 23.69 -8.65
CA TRP A 2 4.93 22.99 -9.87
C TRP A 2 3.73 23.72 -10.49
N THR A 3 3.68 23.80 -11.82
CA THR A 3 2.53 24.33 -12.54
C THR A 3 1.34 23.41 -12.33
N GLN A 4 0.16 23.96 -12.04
CA GLN A 4 -1.05 23.16 -11.89
C GLN A 4 -1.51 22.59 -13.23
N ILE A 5 -1.89 21.32 -13.24
CA ILE A 5 -2.40 20.58 -14.39
C ILE A 5 -3.76 19.99 -14.00
N SER A 6 -4.82 20.74 -14.26
CA SER A 6 -6.20 20.35 -13.92
C SER A 6 -6.79 19.29 -14.86
N SER A 7 -6.18 19.04 -16.02
CA SER A 7 -6.63 18.04 -16.98
C SER A 7 -6.17 16.62 -16.64
N LEU A 8 -5.12 16.46 -15.82
CA LEU A 8 -4.56 15.15 -15.50
C LEU A 8 -5.46 14.41 -14.50
N ARG A 9 -6.06 13.30 -14.95
CA ARG A 9 -6.94 12.45 -14.13
C ARG A 9 -6.33 11.10 -13.77
N ILE A 10 -5.36 10.63 -14.54
CA ILE A 10 -4.70 9.34 -14.34
C ILE A 10 -3.20 9.56 -14.46
N LEU A 11 -2.44 9.09 -13.46
CA LEU A 11 -0.99 9.10 -13.50
C LEU A 11 -0.45 7.75 -13.07
N LYS A 12 0.46 7.20 -13.87
CA LYS A 12 1.28 6.05 -13.49
C LYS A 12 2.73 6.50 -13.52
N ILE A 13 3.42 6.33 -12.41
CA ILE A 13 4.80 6.76 -12.26
C ILE A 13 5.62 5.65 -11.61
N GLY A 14 6.93 5.68 -11.87
CA GLY A 14 7.88 4.75 -11.29
C GLY A 14 8.16 5.05 -9.83
N LEU A 15 9.43 4.88 -9.47
CA LEU A 15 9.93 5.03 -8.11
C LEU A 15 9.94 6.50 -7.69
N ILE A 16 9.14 6.84 -6.68
CA ILE A 16 9.04 8.19 -6.13
C ILE A 16 9.05 8.17 -4.61
N ASP A 17 9.50 9.29 -4.04
CA ASP A 17 9.47 9.51 -2.60
C ASP A 17 8.21 10.30 -2.18
N PHE A 18 8.10 10.54 -0.87
CA PHE A 18 6.97 11.30 -0.32
C PHE A 18 6.95 12.77 -0.77
N HIS A 19 8.10 13.37 -1.10
CA HIS A 19 8.17 14.77 -1.54
C HIS A 19 7.60 14.93 -2.94
N VAL A 20 7.98 14.04 -3.86
CA VAL A 20 7.42 13.97 -5.22
C VAL A 20 5.94 13.61 -5.16
N TYR A 21 5.54 12.67 -4.31
CA TYR A 21 4.13 12.33 -4.09
C TYR A 21 3.28 13.55 -3.73
N LYS A 22 3.69 14.34 -2.73
CA LYS A 22 2.99 15.59 -2.37
C LYS A 22 2.97 16.60 -3.51
N ALA A 23 4.08 16.74 -4.24
CA ALA A 23 4.15 17.66 -5.37
C ALA A 23 3.14 17.28 -6.47
N ILE A 24 3.00 15.98 -6.75
CA ILE A 24 2.00 15.45 -7.69
C ILE A 24 0.59 15.80 -7.23
N LEU A 25 0.25 15.51 -5.97
CA LEU A 25 -1.08 15.80 -5.44
C LEU A 25 -1.39 17.31 -5.48
N SER A 26 -0.42 18.16 -5.15
CA SER A 26 -0.60 19.62 -5.21
C SER A 26 -0.75 20.15 -6.65
N ALA A 27 0.00 19.58 -7.60
CA ALA A 27 -0.01 20.00 -8.99
C ALA A 27 -1.23 19.49 -9.77
N CYS A 28 -1.82 18.36 -9.37
CA CYS A 28 -2.84 17.66 -10.15
C CYS A 28 -4.17 17.56 -9.40
N PRO A 29 -4.91 18.67 -9.17
CA PRO A 29 -6.06 18.70 -8.28
C PRO A 29 -7.23 17.79 -8.70
N ASN A 30 -7.30 17.40 -9.99
CA ASN A 30 -8.34 16.52 -10.53
C ASN A 30 -7.86 15.06 -10.71
N LEU A 31 -6.71 14.72 -10.15
CA LEU A 31 -6.16 13.37 -10.22
C LEU A 31 -7.10 12.39 -9.53
N TYR A 32 -7.60 11.43 -10.30
CA TYR A 32 -8.57 10.42 -9.87
C TYR A 32 -7.90 9.09 -9.57
N TYR A 33 -6.89 8.72 -10.37
CA TYR A 33 -6.12 7.49 -10.22
C TYR A 33 -4.61 7.76 -10.22
N LEU A 34 -3.91 7.24 -9.22
CA LEU A 34 -2.46 7.26 -9.12
C LEU A 34 -1.90 5.85 -8.91
N GLN A 35 -0.89 5.49 -9.70
CA GLN A 35 -0.06 4.31 -9.51
C GLN A 35 1.38 4.75 -9.30
N LEU A 36 2.03 4.25 -8.25
CA LEU A 36 3.42 4.60 -7.94
C LEU A 36 4.20 3.41 -7.37
N LYS A 37 5.53 3.46 -7.51
CA LYS A 37 6.44 2.71 -6.66
C LYS A 37 6.96 3.63 -5.58
N MET A 38 6.92 3.20 -4.33
CA MET A 38 7.42 4.00 -3.22
C MET A 38 8.81 3.55 -2.79
N PHE A 39 9.67 4.53 -2.53
CA PHE A 39 10.90 4.34 -1.75
C PHE A 39 10.98 5.38 -0.65
N GLN A 40 11.85 5.09 0.33
CA GLN A 40 12.12 6.04 1.39
C GLN A 40 13.09 7.13 0.91
N SER A 41 12.69 8.38 1.09
CA SER A 41 13.63 9.50 1.25
C SER A 41 13.51 10.07 2.66
N TYR A 42 14.40 11.01 3.02
CA TYR A 42 14.43 11.62 4.35
C TYR A 42 13.06 12.26 4.68
N LEU A 43 12.32 11.65 5.59
CA LEU A 43 10.98 12.11 5.99
C LEU A 43 11.11 13.23 7.01
N LYS A 44 11.10 14.49 6.54
CA LYS A 44 10.70 15.59 7.41
C LYS A 44 9.17 15.58 7.55
N LEU A 45 8.71 15.39 8.78
CA LEU A 45 7.32 15.64 9.17
C LEU A 45 6.95 17.02 8.65
N SER A 46 6.06 17.03 7.67
CA SER A 46 5.62 18.23 6.97
C SER A 46 4.11 18.19 6.92
N HIS A 47 3.49 19.37 6.86
CA HIS A 47 2.05 19.46 6.84
C HIS A 47 1.48 18.61 5.70
N ILE A 48 0.62 17.66 6.07
CA ILE A 48 -0.09 16.80 5.13
C ILE A 48 -1.32 17.57 4.62
N GLN A 49 -1.29 17.95 3.34
CA GLN A 49 -2.47 18.48 2.67
C GLN A 49 -3.24 17.33 2.02
N THR A 50 -4.52 17.22 2.33
CA THR A 50 -5.39 16.17 1.81
C THR A 50 -5.80 16.44 0.37
N HIS A 51 -5.71 15.43 -0.50
CA HIS A 51 -6.18 15.44 -1.86
C HIS A 51 -7.59 14.84 -1.96
N SER A 52 -8.59 15.66 -2.27
CA SER A 52 -9.99 15.28 -2.18
C SER A 52 -10.50 14.42 -3.35
N ASN A 53 -9.88 14.52 -4.52
CA ASN A 53 -10.37 13.91 -5.77
C ASN A 53 -9.74 12.56 -6.10
N LEU A 54 -8.71 12.12 -5.35
CA LEU A 54 -8.06 10.85 -5.62
C LEU A 54 -8.92 9.72 -5.06
N LYS A 55 -9.39 8.83 -5.94
CA LYS A 55 -10.30 7.73 -5.59
C LYS A 55 -9.66 6.36 -5.71
N LYS A 56 -8.61 6.24 -6.52
CA LYS A 56 -7.88 4.99 -6.72
C LYS A 56 -6.38 5.22 -6.50
N LEU A 57 -5.77 4.35 -5.71
CA LEU A 57 -4.33 4.37 -5.46
C LEU A 57 -3.76 2.94 -5.55
N GLU A 58 -2.69 2.80 -6.32
CA GLU A 58 -1.88 1.60 -6.37
C GLU A 58 -0.45 1.92 -5.90
N ILE A 59 -0.01 1.21 -4.86
CA ILE A 59 1.33 1.36 -4.29
C ILE A 59 2.09 0.06 -4.49
N TYR A 60 3.25 0.17 -5.13
CA TYR A 60 4.24 -0.90 -5.21
C TYR A 60 5.36 -0.57 -4.23
N SER A 61 5.58 -1.44 -3.27
CA SER A 61 6.68 -1.28 -2.31
C SER A 61 7.81 -2.23 -2.63
N GLU A 62 9.00 -1.66 -2.77
CA GLU A 62 10.23 -2.42 -3.00
C GLU A 62 10.97 -2.73 -1.69
N ILE A 63 10.40 -2.38 -0.53
CA ILE A 63 11.02 -2.60 0.78
C ILE A 63 10.46 -3.89 1.40
N SER A 64 11.36 -4.85 1.65
CA SER A 64 11.02 -6.16 2.23
C SER A 64 10.84 -6.16 3.75
N ASP A 65 11.20 -5.07 4.44
CA ASP A 65 10.86 -4.86 5.86
C ASP A 65 9.43 -4.35 6.00
N TRP A 66 8.52 -5.22 6.45
CA TRP A 66 7.10 -4.92 6.53
C TRP A 66 6.73 -3.87 7.57
N HIS A 67 7.34 -3.89 8.75
CA HIS A 67 7.04 -2.90 9.79
C HIS A 67 7.42 -1.50 9.34
N TYR A 68 8.58 -1.39 8.70
CA TYR A 68 9.04 -0.14 8.12
C TYR A 68 8.12 0.32 6.96
N ASN A 69 7.73 -0.62 6.12
CA ASN A 69 6.83 -0.40 5.00
C ASN A 69 5.45 0.11 5.46
N ASP A 70 4.92 -0.38 6.58
CA ASP A 70 3.63 0.06 7.14
C ASP A 70 3.65 1.53 7.56
N GLN A 71 4.73 1.97 8.20
CA GLN A 71 4.90 3.37 8.56
C GLN A 71 4.92 4.28 7.32
N LEU A 72 5.61 3.85 6.26
CA LEU A 72 5.60 4.59 4.99
C LEU A 72 4.20 4.63 4.38
N ILE A 73 3.48 3.51 4.34
CA ILE A 73 2.12 3.49 3.81
C ILE A 73 1.21 4.41 4.62
N ASP A 74 1.29 4.41 5.95
CA ASP A 74 0.52 5.31 6.79
C ASP A 74 0.71 6.79 6.41
N ILE A 75 1.97 7.18 6.17
CA ILE A 75 2.32 8.55 5.75
C ILE A 75 1.71 8.90 4.39
N PHE A 76 1.82 8.00 3.40
CA PHE A 76 1.25 8.24 2.08
C PHE A 76 -0.28 8.31 2.14
N LEU A 77 -0.93 7.41 2.88
CA LEU A 77 -2.38 7.36 3.02
C LEU A 77 -2.94 8.57 3.78
N GLY A 78 -2.14 9.22 4.63
CA GLY A 78 -2.51 10.47 5.31
C GLY A 78 -2.93 11.60 4.36
N CYS A 79 -2.44 11.60 3.12
CA CYS A 79 -2.78 12.64 2.14
C CYS A 79 -4.09 12.37 1.38
N VAL A 80 -4.74 11.21 1.54
CA VAL A 80 -5.73 10.71 0.56
C VAL A 80 -6.91 10.00 1.24
N SER A 81 -7.52 10.66 2.23
CA SER A 81 -8.64 10.13 3.03
C SER A 81 -9.90 9.77 2.24
N ASN A 82 -10.06 10.31 1.03
CA ASN A 82 -11.23 10.09 0.16
C ASN A 82 -11.10 8.88 -0.78
N LEU A 83 -10.06 8.06 -0.63
CA LEU A 83 -9.86 6.87 -1.45
C LEU A 83 -11.01 5.87 -1.30
N GLU A 84 -11.41 5.31 -2.44
CA GLU A 84 -12.42 4.27 -2.52
C GLU A 84 -11.80 2.91 -2.91
N GLN A 85 -10.64 2.93 -3.57
CA GLN A 85 -9.90 1.74 -3.99
C GLN A 85 -8.42 1.88 -3.67
N LEU A 86 -7.88 0.87 -2.99
CA LEU A 86 -6.46 0.77 -2.65
C LEU A 86 -5.94 -0.61 -3.08
N SER A 87 -4.86 -0.63 -3.85
CA SER A 87 -4.08 -1.84 -4.08
C SER A 87 -2.66 -1.63 -3.56
N ILE A 88 -2.17 -2.59 -2.77
CA ILE A 88 -0.80 -2.59 -2.25
C ILE A 88 -0.11 -3.84 -2.76
N TYR A 89 1.06 -3.66 -3.37
CA TYR A 89 1.93 -4.70 -3.86
C TYR A 89 3.21 -4.67 -3.04
N ARG A 90 3.51 -5.78 -2.37
CA ARG A 90 4.67 -5.92 -1.49
C ARG A 90 5.31 -7.28 -1.68
N SER A 91 6.58 -7.37 -1.33
CA SER A 91 7.31 -8.63 -1.29
C SER A 91 7.65 -9.05 0.13
N ILE A 92 7.85 -10.35 0.35
CA ILE A 92 8.45 -10.88 1.57
C ILE A 92 9.31 -12.10 1.26
N SER A 93 10.42 -12.23 1.97
CA SER A 93 11.18 -13.47 2.00
C SER A 93 10.41 -14.54 2.77
N ILE A 94 10.37 -15.76 2.24
CA ILE A 94 9.62 -16.88 2.83
C ILE A 94 10.11 -17.21 4.24
N SER A 95 11.42 -17.08 4.50
CA SER A 95 12.01 -17.33 5.82
C SER A 95 11.43 -16.42 6.91
N LYS A 96 11.04 -15.18 6.55
CA LYS A 96 10.41 -14.22 7.47
C LYS A 96 8.90 -14.44 7.62
N LEU A 97 8.27 -15.17 6.70
CA LEU A 97 6.81 -15.31 6.64
C LEU A 97 6.29 -16.04 7.88
N VAL A 98 6.98 -17.10 8.32
CA VAL A 98 6.54 -17.95 9.44
C VAL A 98 6.45 -17.17 10.74
N ASP A 99 7.41 -16.29 11.00
CA ASP A 99 7.47 -15.48 12.23
C ASP A 99 6.42 -14.36 12.27
N LEU A 100 5.99 -13.87 11.10
CA LEU A 100 5.10 -12.72 10.97
C LEU A 100 3.60 -13.10 10.93
N ILE A 101 3.26 -14.34 10.62
CA ILE A 101 1.88 -14.75 10.29
C ILE A 101 0.82 -14.52 11.39
N PRO A 102 1.03 -14.87 12.67
CA PRO A 102 -0.09 -14.93 13.62
C PRO A 102 -0.63 -13.57 14.05
N ASP A 103 0.26 -12.57 14.19
CA ASP A 103 -0.03 -11.32 14.90
C ASP A 103 0.08 -10.06 14.03
N TYR A 104 0.34 -10.23 12.72
CA TYR A 104 0.46 -9.09 11.83
C TYR A 104 -0.92 -8.46 11.54
N ASP A 105 -1.00 -7.13 11.64
CA ASP A 105 -2.26 -6.37 11.50
C ASP A 105 -2.75 -6.27 10.04
N TRP A 106 -1.93 -6.65 9.05
CA TRP A 106 -2.28 -6.58 7.63
C TRP A 106 -2.76 -5.19 7.17
N LEU A 107 -2.21 -4.12 7.75
CA LEU A 107 -2.63 -2.71 7.55
C LEU A 107 -4.07 -2.40 7.99
N ALA A 108 -4.77 -3.32 8.67
CA ALA A 108 -6.17 -3.13 9.04
C ALA A 108 -6.39 -1.88 9.91
N SER A 109 -5.47 -1.61 10.83
CA SER A 109 -5.49 -0.44 11.72
C SER A 109 -5.19 0.85 10.96
N ILE A 110 -4.17 0.87 10.11
CA ILE A 110 -3.82 2.03 9.27
C ILE A 110 -5.00 2.39 8.36
N ILE A 111 -5.56 1.40 7.67
CA ILE A 111 -6.67 1.62 6.74
C ILE A 111 -7.91 2.13 7.48
N ALA A 112 -8.23 1.58 8.65
CA ALA A 112 -9.38 2.02 9.44
C ALA A 112 -9.28 3.49 9.87
N ILE A 113 -8.08 3.95 10.18
CA ILE A 113 -7.83 5.33 10.61
C ILE A 113 -7.82 6.28 9.41
N ARG A 114 -7.13 5.90 8.32
CA ARG A 114 -6.85 6.82 7.21
C ARG A 114 -7.95 6.87 6.15
N LEU A 115 -8.62 5.75 5.88
CA LEU A 115 -9.45 5.56 4.69
C LEU A 115 -10.89 5.18 5.05
N PRO A 116 -11.67 6.07 5.68
CA PRO A 116 -13.05 5.76 6.11
C PRO A 116 -14.01 5.49 4.94
N LEU A 117 -13.66 5.92 3.72
CA LEU A 117 -14.48 5.75 2.51
C LEU A 117 -14.04 4.56 1.64
N LEU A 118 -13.09 3.74 2.11
CA LEU A 118 -12.58 2.63 1.33
C LEU A 118 -13.68 1.59 1.07
N ARG A 119 -13.82 1.19 -0.21
CA ARG A 119 -14.77 0.16 -0.65
C ARG A 119 -14.07 -1.11 -1.10
N TYR A 120 -12.88 -0.97 -1.66
CA TYR A 120 -12.09 -2.07 -2.21
C TYR A 120 -10.65 -2.01 -1.75
N PHE A 121 -10.17 -3.10 -1.15
CA PHE A 121 -8.78 -3.28 -0.78
C PHE A 121 -8.19 -4.52 -1.43
N ILE A 122 -7.04 -4.38 -2.09
CA ILE A 122 -6.29 -5.49 -2.66
C ILE A 122 -4.89 -5.49 -2.05
N LEU A 123 -4.49 -6.59 -1.42
CA LEU A 123 -3.11 -6.83 -1.05
C LEU A 123 -2.54 -7.94 -1.92
N CYS A 124 -1.54 -7.60 -2.72
CA CYS A 124 -0.75 -8.52 -3.52
C CYS A 124 0.58 -8.76 -2.83
N LEU A 125 0.77 -9.99 -2.36
CA LEU A 125 2.00 -10.43 -1.74
C LEU A 125 2.82 -11.26 -2.73
N HIS A 126 4.01 -10.79 -3.07
CA HIS A 126 5.01 -11.55 -3.81
C HIS A 126 5.94 -12.28 -2.84
N LEU A 127 6.15 -13.57 -3.07
CA LEU A 127 7.09 -14.35 -2.28
C LEU A 127 8.46 -14.35 -2.96
N GLU A 128 9.46 -13.84 -2.26
CA GLU A 128 10.85 -13.86 -2.69
C GLU A 128 11.48 -15.20 -2.29
N TYR A 129 11.94 -15.95 -3.30
CA TYR A 129 12.67 -17.20 -3.11
C TYR A 129 14.17 -16.89 -3.18
N HIS A 130 14.94 -17.35 -2.19
CA HIS A 130 16.39 -17.39 -2.34
C HIS A 130 16.75 -18.52 -3.29
N LEU A 131 17.51 -18.22 -4.36
CA LEU A 131 17.86 -19.19 -5.41
C LEU A 131 18.56 -20.46 -4.88
N GLU A 132 19.19 -20.37 -3.71
CA GLU A 132 19.87 -21.49 -3.05
C GLU A 132 18.91 -22.43 -2.32
N PHE A 133 17.67 -22.00 -2.03
CA PHE A 133 16.65 -22.77 -1.35
C PHE A 133 15.29 -22.55 -2.01
N ILE A 134 14.81 -23.55 -2.77
CA ILE A 134 13.42 -23.55 -3.24
C ILE A 134 12.52 -23.93 -2.06
N GLU A 135 12.28 -22.98 -1.16
CA GLU A 135 11.29 -23.14 -0.11
C GLU A 135 9.91 -22.91 -0.71
N PHE A 136 9.13 -23.97 -0.91
CA PHE A 136 7.73 -23.84 -1.26
C PHE A 136 6.91 -23.57 0.00
N ILE A 137 6.10 -22.51 0.00
CA ILE A 137 5.10 -22.36 1.04
C ILE A 137 4.03 -23.45 0.88
N SER A 138 3.75 -24.16 1.97
CA SER A 138 2.75 -25.22 1.95
C SER A 138 1.35 -24.68 1.64
N THR A 139 0.48 -25.54 1.08
CA THR A 139 -0.94 -25.21 0.88
C THR A 139 -1.61 -24.78 2.19
N GLU A 140 -1.19 -25.37 3.32
CA GLU A 140 -1.71 -25.03 4.64
C GLU A 140 -1.29 -23.61 5.06
N THR A 141 -0.01 -23.25 4.88
CA THR A 141 0.49 -21.89 5.15
C THR A 141 -0.26 -20.85 4.30
N ARG A 142 -0.50 -21.14 3.01
CA ARG A 142 -1.31 -20.27 2.13
C ARG A 142 -2.73 -20.07 2.66
N ARG A 143 -3.35 -21.16 3.14
CA ARG A 143 -4.70 -21.13 3.71
C ARG A 143 -4.74 -20.30 4.98
N GLN A 144 -3.76 -20.46 5.86
CA GLN A 144 -3.64 -19.71 7.11
C GLN A 144 -3.44 -18.22 6.85
N LEU A 145 -2.52 -17.84 5.98
CA LEU A 145 -2.30 -16.44 5.58
C LEU A 145 -3.58 -15.76 5.11
N ARG A 146 -4.33 -16.42 4.22
CA ARG A 146 -5.64 -15.92 3.76
C ARG A 146 -6.62 -15.75 4.90
N LYS A 147 -6.68 -16.72 5.83
CA LYS A 147 -7.56 -16.65 7.00
C LYS A 147 -7.19 -15.47 7.90
N PHE A 148 -5.92 -15.26 8.21
CA PHE A 148 -5.45 -14.14 9.03
C PHE A 148 -5.75 -12.78 8.39
N PHE A 149 -5.44 -12.63 7.10
CA PHE A 149 -5.79 -11.42 6.35
C PHE A 149 -7.30 -11.13 6.40
N LEU A 150 -8.15 -12.11 6.08
CA LEU A 150 -9.61 -11.92 6.09
C LEU A 150 -10.12 -11.58 7.49
N ASN A 151 -9.55 -12.20 8.52
CA ASN A 151 -9.89 -11.92 9.91
C ASN A 151 -9.48 -10.51 10.35
N ALA A 152 -8.38 -9.96 9.84
CA ALA A 152 -7.94 -8.60 10.15
C ALA A 152 -8.90 -7.54 9.57
N HIS A 153 -9.45 -7.79 8.38
CA HIS A 153 -10.29 -6.82 7.67
C HIS A 153 -11.81 -6.91 7.95
N LYS A 154 -12.28 -7.95 8.65
CA LYS A 154 -13.65 -8.12 9.23
C LYS A 154 -14.80 -7.48 8.45
N ASN A 155 -14.91 -7.73 7.14
CA ASN A 155 -16.00 -7.22 6.28
C ASN A 155 -16.19 -5.69 6.28
N ARG A 156 -15.16 -4.90 6.63
CA ARG A 156 -15.22 -3.43 6.60
C ARG A 156 -15.39 -2.89 5.18
N TYR A 157 -14.89 -3.64 4.20
CA TYR A 157 -14.88 -3.36 2.77
C TYR A 157 -14.65 -4.66 2.01
N GLN A 158 -14.79 -4.64 0.69
CA GLN A 158 -14.42 -5.78 -0.13
C GLN A 158 -12.89 -5.91 -0.17
N SER A 159 -12.36 -6.93 0.49
CA SER A 159 -10.92 -7.19 0.55
C SER A 159 -10.53 -8.41 -0.30
N ARG A 160 -9.40 -8.34 -1.00
CA ARG A 160 -8.81 -9.46 -1.74
C ARG A 160 -7.34 -9.61 -1.38
N PHE A 161 -6.94 -10.85 -1.07
CA PHE A 161 -5.54 -11.20 -0.86
C PHE A 161 -5.05 -12.12 -1.97
N ILE A 162 -3.94 -11.74 -2.60
CA ILE A 162 -3.32 -12.45 -3.72
C ILE A 162 -1.90 -12.79 -3.32
N ILE A 163 -1.53 -14.06 -3.41
CA ILE A 163 -0.16 -14.53 -3.21
C ILE A 163 0.40 -14.88 -4.60
N LYS A 164 1.53 -14.29 -4.96
CA LYS A 164 2.23 -14.48 -6.24
C LYS A 164 3.59 -15.14 -6.03
#